data_AF-A0A849NG11-F1
#
_entry.id   AF-A0A849NG11-F1
#
_cell.length_a   1.000
_cell.length_b   1.000
_cell.length_c   1.000
_cell.angle_alpha   90.00
_cell.angle_beta   90.00
_cell.angle_gamma   90.00
#
_symmetry.space_group_name_H-M   'P 1'
#
loop_
_entity.id
_entity.type
_entity.pdbx_description
1 polymer ?
#
loop_
_entity_poly.entity_id
_entity_poly.type
_entity_poly.pdbx_seq_one_letter_code
_entity_poly.pdbx_strand_id
1 'polypeptide(L)'
;MNYDILDKSNYLKGLLLLCRKDNLVAKEEKEILVSIGKELGFEKRFCENAVQEIMENEYIIDVPPKFSNKELAEKFLEDGVRLAMADKCLHLFELQWLAQTAEINNVDNSKIDELFKKYMADNYAELSFVEETTKISA
;
A
#
# COMPACT_ATOMS: atom_id res chain seq x y z
N MET A 1 -14.94 9.56 1.70
CA MET A 1 -15.42 8.19 1.99
C MET A 1 -16.37 8.22 3.19
N ASN A 2 -17.50 7.50 3.15
CA ASN A 2 -18.44 7.39 4.28
C ASN A 2 -18.28 6.02 4.97
N TYR A 3 -17.21 5.87 5.74
CA TYR A 3 -16.93 4.67 6.53
C TYR A 3 -17.09 4.98 8.01
N ASP A 4 -17.37 3.94 8.81
CA ASP A 4 -17.34 4.07 10.27
C ASP A 4 -15.95 4.52 10.76
N ILE A 5 -15.91 5.13 11.94
CA ILE A 5 -14.69 5.63 12.57
C ILE A 5 -13.69 4.48 12.78
N LEU A 6 -14.16 3.31 13.23
CA LEU A 6 -13.27 2.17 13.47
C LEU A 6 -12.64 1.68 12.17
N ASP A 7 -13.43 1.60 11.11
CA ASP A 7 -12.97 1.22 9.77
C ASP A 7 -11.91 2.19 9.25
N LYS A 8 -12.10 3.51 9.40
CA LYS A 8 -11.11 4.52 9.00
C LYS A 8 -9.80 4.37 9.76
N SER A 9 -9.88 4.16 11.07
CA SER A 9 -8.71 3.94 11.92
C SER A 9 -7.98 2.65 11.56
N ASN A 10 -8.71 1.55 11.33
CA ASN A 10 -8.14 0.28 10.89
C ASN A 10 -7.50 0.39 9.52
N TYR A 11 -8.09 1.17 8.61
CA TYR A 11 -7.56 1.40 7.27
C TYR A 11 -6.20 2.07 7.33
N LEU A 12 -6.11 3.22 8.02
CA LEU A 12 -4.84 3.94 8.13
C LEU A 12 -3.80 3.11 8.88
N LYS A 13 -4.18 2.47 9.99
CA LYS A 13 -3.28 1.58 10.75
C LYS A 13 -2.76 0.44 9.89
N GLY A 14 -3.62 -0.18 9.09
CA GLY A 14 -3.26 -1.30 8.23
C GLY A 14 -2.24 -0.93 7.15
N LEU A 15 -2.34 0.27 6.59
CA LEU A 15 -1.36 0.78 5.62
C LEU A 15 -0.04 1.19 6.30
N LEU A 16 -0.09 1.77 7.50
CA LEU A 16 1.11 2.06 8.29
C LEU A 16 1.88 0.77 8.62
N LEU A 17 1.17 -0.28 9.00
CA LEU A 17 1.77 -1.59 9.27
C LEU A 17 2.32 -2.26 8.01
N LEU A 18 1.72 -2.00 6.84
CA LEU A 18 2.24 -2.47 5.56
C LEU A 18 3.62 -1.86 5.25
N CYS A 19 3.74 -0.53 5.28
CA CYS A 19 5.03 0.16 5.03
C CYS A 19 6.12 -0.12 6.08
N ARG A 20 5.78 -0.72 7.21
CA ARG A 20 6.78 -1.13 8.21
C ARG A 20 7.43 -2.47 7.85
N LYS A 21 6.85 -3.27 6.95
CA LYS A 21 7.27 -4.66 6.72
C LYS A 21 8.67 -4.81 6.14
N ASP A 22 9.15 -3.82 5.41
CA ASP A 22 10.48 -3.75 4.81
C ASP A 22 11.48 -2.93 5.64
N ASN A 23 11.04 -2.41 6.79
CA ASN A 23 11.78 -1.51 7.68
C ASN A 23 12.23 -0.17 7.05
N LEU A 24 11.63 0.28 5.95
CA LEU A 24 11.98 1.57 5.34
C LEU A 24 10.79 2.21 4.62
N VAL A 25 10.23 3.28 5.19
CA VAL A 25 9.18 4.05 4.48
C VAL A 25 9.83 5.00 3.47
N ALA A 26 9.67 4.71 2.18
CA ALA A 26 10.12 5.57 1.09
C ALA A 26 9.33 6.90 1.04
N LYS A 27 9.88 7.90 0.34
CA LYS A 27 9.24 9.22 0.24
C LYS A 27 7.90 9.12 -0.48
N GLU A 28 7.85 8.34 -1.54
CA GLU A 28 6.68 8.09 -2.39
C GLU A 28 5.56 7.44 -1.58
N GLU A 29 5.88 6.45 -0.75
CA GLU A 29 4.93 5.80 0.16
C GLU A 29 4.36 6.78 1.19
N LYS A 30 5.21 7.62 1.77
CA LYS A 30 4.78 8.66 2.72
C LYS A 30 3.77 9.61 2.08
N GLU A 31 3.99 10.03 0.84
CA GLU A 31 3.07 10.91 0.12
C GLU A 31 1.71 10.22 -0.10
N ILE A 32 1.71 8.95 -0.47
CA ILE A 32 0.49 8.13 -0.65
C ILE A 32 -0.26 7.99 0.68
N LEU A 33 0.43 7.59 1.76
CA LEU A 33 -0.15 7.43 3.10
C LEU A 33 -0.80 8.72 3.61
N VAL A 34 -0.11 9.85 3.49
CA VAL A 34 -0.65 11.16 3.90
C VAL A 34 -1.87 11.54 3.06
N SER A 35 -1.85 11.25 1.75
CA SER A 35 -3.02 11.50 0.88
C SER A 35 -4.23 10.68 1.32
N ILE A 36 -4.06 9.36 1.49
CA ILE A 36 -5.13 8.46 1.92
C ILE A 36 -5.66 8.85 3.30
N GLY A 37 -4.78 9.14 4.26
CA GLY A 37 -5.18 9.56 5.60
C GLY A 37 -6.07 10.81 5.57
N LYS A 38 -5.76 11.79 4.73
CA LYS A 38 -6.61 12.97 4.53
C LYS A 38 -7.97 12.62 3.93
N GLU A 39 -8.03 11.71 2.96
CA GLU A 39 -9.29 11.25 2.34
C GLU A 39 -10.20 10.51 3.33
N LEU A 40 -9.60 9.82 4.32
CA LEU A 40 -10.31 9.20 5.44
C LEU A 40 -10.83 10.23 6.46
N GLY A 41 -10.30 11.46 6.43
CA GLY A 41 -10.69 12.59 7.28
C GLY A 41 -9.74 12.87 8.43
N PHE A 42 -8.54 12.29 8.43
CA PHE A 42 -7.51 12.61 9.42
C PHE A 42 -6.79 13.91 9.10
N GLU A 43 -6.30 14.58 10.14
CA GLU A 43 -5.52 15.80 9.99
C GLU A 43 -4.14 15.48 9.40
N LYS A 44 -3.61 16.37 8.55
CA LYS A 44 -2.39 16.13 7.79
C LYS A 44 -1.17 15.88 8.71
N ARG A 45 -0.95 16.72 9.72
CA ARG A 45 0.18 16.56 10.65
C ARG A 45 0.06 15.27 11.46
N PHE A 46 -1.16 14.87 11.82
CA PHE A 46 -1.39 13.55 12.42
C PHE A 46 -0.88 12.43 11.52
N CYS A 47 -1.23 12.43 10.22
CA CYS A 47 -0.73 11.44 9.28
C CYS A 47 0.80 11.47 9.14
N GLU A 48 1.39 12.67 9.01
CA GLU A 48 2.84 12.83 8.89
C GLU A 48 3.59 12.30 10.12
N ASN A 49 3.08 12.56 11.33
CA ASN A 49 3.65 12.05 12.56
C ASN A 49 3.48 10.53 12.67
N ALA A 50 2.31 9.99 12.33
CA ALA A 50 2.05 8.55 12.39
C ALA A 50 3.02 7.76 11.49
N VAL A 51 3.35 8.28 10.30
CA VAL A 51 4.35 7.66 9.40
C VAL A 51 5.76 7.70 9.99
N GLN A 52 6.11 8.73 10.77
CA GLN A 52 7.41 8.79 11.42
C GLN A 52 7.48 7.85 12.63
N GLU A 53 6.43 7.83 13.43
CA GLU A 53 6.37 7.08 14.69
C GLU A 53 6.19 5.57 14.46
N ILE A 54 5.60 5.13 13.34
CA ILE A 54 5.30 3.71 13.10
C ILE A 54 6.55 2.82 13.17
N MET A 55 7.71 3.35 12.75
CA MET A 55 8.98 2.62 12.72
C MET A 55 9.55 2.39 14.11
N GLU A 56 9.31 3.33 15.03
CA GLU A 56 9.85 3.33 16.39
C GLU A 56 8.86 2.76 17.41
N ASN A 57 7.59 2.59 17.02
CA ASN A 57 6.54 2.13 17.93
C ASN A 57 6.61 0.61 18.17
N GLU A 58 7.36 0.20 19.18
CA GLU A 58 7.49 -1.21 19.59
C GLU A 58 6.20 -1.80 20.19
N TYR A 59 5.24 -0.96 20.58
CA TYR A 59 3.99 -1.38 21.22
C TYR A 59 2.85 -1.61 20.23
N ILE A 60 3.06 -1.36 18.93
CA ILE A 60 2.01 -1.54 17.95
C ILE A 60 1.73 -3.03 17.71
N ILE A 61 0.45 -3.39 17.80
CA ILE A 61 0.00 -4.75 17.52
C ILE A 61 -0.09 -4.94 16.01
N ASP A 62 0.76 -5.82 15.50
CA ASP A 62 0.91 -6.18 14.09
C ASP A 62 -0.12 -7.25 13.68
N VAL A 63 -1.36 -6.81 13.45
CA VAL A 63 -2.48 -7.67 13.06
C VAL A 63 -3.16 -7.10 11.81
N PRO A 64 -3.39 -7.93 10.77
CA PRO A 64 -4.09 -7.50 9.56
C PRO A 64 -5.47 -6.91 9.88
N PRO A 65 -5.88 -5.80 9.22
CA PRO A 65 -7.12 -5.12 9.53
C PRO A 65 -8.34 -5.92 9.04
N LYS A 66 -9.32 -6.14 9.93
CA LYS A 66 -10.65 -6.63 9.55
C LYS A 66 -11.60 -5.46 9.41
N PHE A 67 -12.31 -5.42 8.29
CA PHE A 67 -13.25 -4.36 7.93
C PHE A 67 -14.69 -4.80 8.14
N SER A 68 -15.58 -3.82 8.30
CA SER A 68 -17.01 -4.07 8.45
C SER A 68 -17.66 -4.69 7.21
N ASN A 69 -17.10 -4.44 6.03
CA ASN A 69 -17.63 -4.91 4.76
C ASN A 69 -16.52 -5.20 3.74
N LYS A 70 -16.87 -6.04 2.76
CA LYS A 70 -15.92 -6.54 1.74
C LYS A 70 -15.45 -5.46 0.77
N GLU A 71 -16.31 -4.52 0.38
CA GLU A 71 -15.97 -3.42 -0.53
C GLU A 71 -14.84 -2.56 0.04
N LEU A 72 -14.88 -2.28 1.35
CA LEU A 72 -13.82 -1.56 2.03
C LEU A 72 -12.51 -2.34 2.06
N ALA A 73 -12.58 -3.65 2.29
CA ALA A 73 -11.40 -4.52 2.26
C ALA A 73 -10.77 -4.57 0.86
N GLU A 74 -11.59 -4.66 -0.19
CA GLU A 74 -11.11 -4.63 -1.58
C GLU A 74 -10.44 -3.30 -1.91
N LYS A 75 -11.02 -2.18 -1.47
CA LYS A 75 -10.41 -0.87 -1.65
C LYS A 75 -9.09 -0.71 -0.88
N PHE A 76 -9.05 -1.23 0.36
CA PHE A 76 -7.82 -1.28 1.14
C PHE A 76 -6.72 -2.05 0.41
N LEU A 77 -7.06 -3.19 -0.20
CA LEU A 77 -6.09 -3.99 -0.96
C LEU A 77 -5.59 -3.27 -2.22
N GLU A 78 -6.47 -2.54 -2.93
CA GLU A 78 -6.06 -1.71 -4.08
C GLU A 78 -5.07 -0.61 -3.66
N ASP A 79 -5.39 0.13 -2.58
CA ASP A 79 -4.49 1.14 -2.04
C ASP A 79 -3.19 0.53 -1.48
N GLY A 80 -3.28 -0.64 -0.85
CA GLY A 80 -2.13 -1.36 -0.31
C GLY A 80 -1.17 -1.85 -1.40
N VAL A 81 -1.69 -2.39 -2.51
CA VAL A 81 -0.86 -2.75 -3.68
C VAL A 81 -0.22 -1.51 -4.29
N ARG A 82 -0.96 -0.40 -4.42
CA ARG A 82 -0.41 0.87 -4.90
C ARG A 82 0.73 1.37 -4.00
N LEU A 83 0.57 1.23 -2.69
CA LEU A 83 1.56 1.63 -1.69
C LEU A 83 2.82 0.77 -1.77
N ALA A 84 2.67 -0.56 -1.71
CA ALA A 84 3.78 -1.53 -1.77
C ALA A 84 4.50 -1.58 -3.13
N MET A 85 4.00 -0.87 -4.14
CA MET A 85 4.63 -0.77 -5.47
C MET A 85 5.14 0.64 -5.76
N ALA A 86 5.06 1.57 -4.80
CA ALA A 86 5.42 2.97 -5.00
C ALA A 86 6.92 3.15 -5.29
N ASP A 87 7.76 2.31 -4.69
CA ASP A 87 9.20 2.27 -4.89
C ASP A 87 9.64 1.34 -6.04
N LYS A 88 8.66 0.72 -6.73
CA LYS A 88 8.84 -0.29 -7.78
C LYS A 88 9.47 -1.61 -7.32
N CYS A 89 9.46 -1.91 -6.01
CA CYS A 89 9.95 -3.16 -5.45
C CYS A 89 8.92 -3.78 -4.50
N LEU A 90 8.27 -4.87 -4.91
CA LEU A 90 7.38 -5.60 -4.00
C LEU A 90 8.18 -6.50 -3.06
N HIS A 91 8.07 -6.28 -1.75
CA HIS A 91 8.69 -7.15 -0.75
C HIS A 91 7.80 -8.32 -0.36
N LEU A 92 8.42 -9.47 -0.05
CA LEU A 92 7.69 -10.70 0.30
C LEU A 92 6.80 -10.52 1.54
N PHE A 93 7.24 -9.74 2.53
CA PHE A 93 6.50 -9.51 3.78
C PHE A 93 5.26 -8.61 3.57
N GLU A 94 5.31 -7.69 2.60
CA GLU A 94 4.17 -6.87 2.19
C GLU A 94 3.14 -7.70 1.45
N LEU A 95 3.59 -8.56 0.52
CA LEU A 95 2.73 -9.50 -0.17
C LEU A 95 2.02 -10.43 0.82
N GLN A 96 2.75 -10.97 1.80
CA GLN A 96 2.17 -11.78 2.87
C GLN A 96 1.14 -11.01 3.70
N TRP A 97 1.42 -9.75 4.02
CA TRP A 97 0.49 -8.88 4.75
C TRP A 97 -0.82 -8.65 3.99
N LEU A 98 -0.72 -8.34 2.69
CA LEU A 98 -1.88 -8.14 1.82
C LEU A 98 -2.69 -9.42 1.69
N ALA A 99 -2.03 -10.59 1.51
CA ALA A 99 -2.69 -11.88 1.41
C ALA A 99 -3.42 -12.26 2.71
N GLN A 100 -2.80 -12.06 3.87
CA GLN A 100 -3.44 -12.28 5.16
C GLN A 100 -4.63 -11.34 5.36
N THR A 101 -4.52 -10.08 4.93
CA THR A 101 -5.61 -9.12 5.00
C THR A 101 -6.79 -9.54 4.11
N ALA A 102 -6.51 -10.03 2.90
CA ALA A 102 -7.55 -10.56 2.01
C ALA A 102 -8.28 -11.76 2.63
N GLU A 103 -7.52 -12.70 3.20
CA GLU A 103 -8.05 -13.90 3.86
C GLU A 103 -9.03 -13.56 4.98
N ILE A 104 -8.64 -12.71 5.95
CA ILE A 104 -9.51 -12.38 7.10
C ILE A 104 -10.78 -11.60 6.72
N ASN A 105 -10.78 -10.99 5.53
CA ASN A 105 -11.90 -10.23 4.96
C ASN A 105 -12.70 -11.02 3.90
N ASN A 106 -12.36 -12.29 3.65
CA ASN A 106 -13.00 -13.14 2.63
C ASN A 106 -12.92 -12.55 1.22
N VAL A 107 -11.77 -11.93 0.90
CA VAL A 107 -11.40 -11.51 -0.45
C VAL A 107 -10.50 -12.60 -1.05
N ASP A 108 -10.76 -12.98 -2.29
CA ASP A 108 -9.97 -13.99 -2.98
C ASP A 108 -8.56 -13.44 -3.26
N ASN A 109 -7.52 -14.20 -2.92
CA ASN A 109 -6.13 -13.80 -3.12
C ASN A 109 -5.77 -13.58 -4.60
N SER A 110 -6.48 -14.21 -5.54
CA SER A 110 -6.32 -13.92 -6.97
C SER A 110 -6.55 -12.43 -7.28
N LYS A 111 -7.31 -11.71 -6.44
CA LYS A 111 -7.51 -10.27 -6.58
C LYS A 111 -6.22 -9.48 -6.42
N ILE A 112 -5.33 -9.93 -5.54
CA ILE A 112 -4.03 -9.28 -5.33
C ILE A 112 -3.18 -9.40 -6.60
N ASP A 113 -3.14 -10.59 -7.20
CA ASP A 113 -2.43 -10.81 -8.48
C ASP A 113 -2.98 -9.94 -9.61
N GLU A 114 -4.31 -9.79 -9.70
CA GLU A 114 -4.96 -8.90 -10.67
C GLU A 114 -4.55 -7.44 -10.45
N LEU A 115 -4.54 -6.98 -9.19
CA LEU A 115 -4.15 -5.61 -8.84
C LEU A 115 -2.69 -5.34 -9.20
N PHE A 116 -1.78 -6.29 -8.95
CA PHE A 116 -0.38 -6.17 -9.37
C PHE A 116 -0.25 -6.09 -10.89
N LYS A 117 -0.93 -6.97 -11.63
CA LYS A 117 -0.91 -6.94 -13.11
C LYS A 117 -1.44 -5.62 -13.65
N LYS A 118 -2.54 -5.13 -13.08
CA LYS A 118 -3.15 -3.84 -13.43
C LYS A 118 -2.17 -2.69 -13.16
N TYR A 119 -1.61 -2.62 -11.95
CA TYR A 119 -0.62 -1.58 -11.61
C TYR A 119 0.58 -1.61 -12.55
N MET A 120 1.13 -2.80 -12.83
CA MET A 120 2.25 -2.94 -13.76
C MET A 120 1.86 -2.49 -15.17
N ALA A 121 0.68 -2.84 -15.67
CA ALA A 121 0.21 -2.39 -16.99
C ALA A 121 0.04 -0.87 -17.07
N ASP A 122 -0.55 -0.27 -16.03
CA ASP A 122 -0.81 1.17 -15.95
C ASP A 122 0.49 1.99 -15.87
N ASN A 123 1.53 1.44 -15.21
CA ASN A 123 2.82 2.13 -15.02
C ASN A 123 3.91 1.74 -16.04
N TYR A 124 3.73 0.67 -16.83
CA TYR A 124 4.64 0.33 -17.95
C TYR A 124 4.44 1.23 -19.17
N ALA A 125 3.31 1.95 -19.29
CA ALA A 125 3.08 2.92 -20.37
C ALA A 125 4.07 4.11 -20.34
N GLU A 126 4.75 4.35 -19.21
CA GLU A 126 5.76 5.41 -19.06
C GLU A 126 7.21 4.93 -19.28
N LEU A 127 7.44 3.62 -19.44
CA LEU A 127 8.75 3.05 -19.75
C LEU A 127 8.87 2.83 -21.26
N SER A 128 9.04 3.93 -22.01
CA SER A 128 9.52 3.83 -23.38
C SER A 128 10.90 3.17 -23.38
N PHE A 129 11.04 2.05 -24.07
CA PHE A 129 12.31 1.38 -24.34
C PHE A 129 13.35 2.39 -24.84
N VAL A 130 14.44 2.56 -24.10
CA VAL A 130 15.66 3.11 -24.67
C VAL A 130 16.23 2.00 -25.55
N GLU A 131 15.97 2.05 -26.85
CA GLU A 131 16.74 1.26 -27.80
C GLU A 131 18.19 1.80 -27.78
N GLU A 132 19.09 1.08 -27.11
CA GLU A 132 20.53 1.26 -27.32
C GLU A 132 20.85 0.91 -28.77
N THR A 133 20.82 1.92 -29.64
CA THR A 133 21.44 1.83 -30.96
C THR A 133 22.96 1.89 -30.79
N THR A 134 23.56 0.75 -30.48
CA THR A 134 25.01 0.57 -30.62
C THR A 134 25.35 0.66 -32.11
N LYS A 135 25.67 1.86 -32.57
CA LYS A 135 26.37 2.07 -33.84
C LYS A 135 27.76 1.44 -33.70
N ILE A 136 27.91 0.21 -34.16
CA ILE A 136 29.20 -0.32 -34.55
C ILE A 136 29.58 0.39 -35.85
N SER A 137 30.35 1.48 -35.75
CA SER A 137 31.09 2.02 -36.88
C SER A 137 32.34 1.16 -37.08
N ALA A 138 32.36 0.44 -38.20
CA ALA A 138 33.56 -0.15 -38.79
C ALA A 138 34.47 0.92 -39.41
#